data_AF-A0A514LIH7-F1
#
_entry.id   AF-A0A514LIH7-F1
#
_cell.length_a   1.000
_cell.length_b   1.000
_cell.length_c   1.000
_cell.angle_alpha   90.00
_cell.angle_beta   90.00
_cell.angle_gamma   90.00
#
_symmetry.space_group_name_H-M   'P 1'
#
loop_
_entity.id
_entity.type
_entity.pdbx_description
1 polymer ?
#
loop_
_entity_poly.entity_id
_entity_poly.type
_entity_poly.pdbx_seq_one_letter_code
_entity_poly.pdbx_strand_id
1 'polypeptide(L)'
;MGGKLLARKTPLDDIEEIPSFFERAGWGKIEKQKESKTQWKYELQLMSDEKKPAFSRHLEAGFLAGQFELLYGTVAEATMEKKRNGIKLHIHIDPF
;
A
#
# COMPACT_ATOMS: atom_id res chain seq x y z
N MET A 1 0.06 14.45 -0.21
CA MET A 1 0.50 13.50 0.83
C MET A 1 1.87 12.93 0.45
N GLY A 2 2.76 12.71 1.42
CA GLY A 2 4.14 12.25 1.16
C GLY A 2 4.23 10.93 0.38
N GLY A 3 3.32 9.98 0.64
CA GLY A 3 3.31 8.68 -0.05
C GLY A 3 3.00 8.78 -1.54
N LYS A 4 1.95 9.51 -1.93
CA LYS A 4 1.61 9.72 -3.36
C LYS A 4 2.73 10.44 -4.11
N LEU A 5 3.44 11.37 -3.45
CA LEU A 5 4.60 12.03 -4.04
C LEU A 5 5.76 11.05 -4.25
N LEU A 6 6.01 10.16 -3.29
CA LEU A 6 7.03 9.12 -3.42
C LEU A 6 6.71 8.19 -4.59
N ALA A 7 5.44 7.76 -4.74
CA ALA A 7 5.02 6.92 -5.85
C ALA A 7 5.35 7.54 -7.22
N ARG A 8 5.11 8.85 -7.38
CA ARG A 8 5.45 9.58 -8.61
C ARG A 8 6.95 9.68 -8.90
N LYS A 9 7.80 9.60 -7.86
CA LYS A 9 9.26 9.59 -8.00
C LYS A 9 9.82 8.20 -8.27
N THR A 10 9.08 7.16 -7.89
CA THR A 10 9.46 5.75 -8.04
C THR A 10 8.27 4.98 -8.62
N PRO A 11 7.85 5.26 -9.87
CA PRO A 11 6.77 4.53 -10.51
C PRO A 11 7.17 3.06 -10.63
N LEU A 12 6.22 2.18 -10.34
CA LEU A 12 6.33 0.76 -10.64
C LEU A 12 5.79 0.49 -12.05
N ASP A 13 6.29 -0.55 -12.70
CA ASP A 13 5.79 -1.00 -13.99
C ASP A 13 4.53 -1.88 -13.82
N ASP A 14 4.40 -2.57 -12.68
CA ASP A 14 3.25 -3.43 -12.37
C ASP A 14 2.96 -3.54 -10.86
N ILE A 15 1.71 -3.85 -10.50
CA ILE A 15 1.30 -4.05 -9.09
C ILE A 15 2.01 -5.23 -8.42
N GLU A 16 2.50 -6.20 -9.19
CA GLU A 16 3.24 -7.36 -8.69
C GLU A 16 4.66 -6.98 -8.19
N GLU A 17 5.14 -5.77 -8.48
CA GLU A 17 6.41 -5.25 -7.93
C GLU A 17 6.28 -4.69 -6.50
N ILE A 18 5.05 -4.49 -6.02
CA ILE A 18 4.77 -3.91 -4.70
C ILE A 18 5.50 -4.67 -3.57
N PRO A 19 5.47 -6.01 -3.48
CA PRO A 19 6.21 -6.75 -2.44
C PRO A 19 7.71 -6.46 -2.47
N SER A 20 8.32 -6.55 -3.65
CA SER A 20 9.75 -6.30 -3.86
C SER A 20 10.15 -4.87 -3.48
N PHE A 21 9.30 -3.88 -3.81
CA PHE A 21 9.53 -2.50 -3.41
C PHE A 21 9.50 -2.33 -1.88
N PHE A 22 8.49 -2.89 -1.22
CA PHE A 22 8.33 -2.78 0.24
C PHE A 22 9.51 -3.40 1.00
N GLU A 23 10.01 -4.55 0.53
CA GLU A 23 11.21 -5.17 1.11
C GLU A 23 12.45 -4.28 0.91
N ARG A 24 12.67 -3.77 -0.31
CA ARG A 24 13.82 -2.89 -0.63
C ARG A 24 13.76 -1.55 0.11
N ALA A 25 12.57 -1.02 0.34
CA ALA A 25 12.34 0.23 1.07
C ALA A 25 12.44 0.05 2.60
N GLY A 26 12.58 -1.19 3.08
CA GLY A 26 12.61 -1.49 4.52
C GLY A 26 11.25 -1.33 5.20
N TRP A 27 10.15 -1.40 4.45
CA TRP A 27 8.78 -1.29 4.98
C TRP A 27 8.23 -2.65 5.43
N GLY A 28 8.97 -3.73 5.21
CA GLY A 28 8.60 -5.07 5.63
C GLY A 28 7.79 -5.83 4.58
N LYS A 29 7.27 -6.99 4.97
CA LYS A 29 6.61 -7.92 4.06
C LYS A 29 5.15 -7.54 3.83
N ILE A 30 4.78 -7.33 2.56
CA ILE A 30 3.40 -7.08 2.12
C ILE A 30 2.94 -8.19 1.17
N GLU A 31 1.70 -8.66 1.35
CA GLU A 31 1.14 -9.77 0.59
C GLU A 31 -0.27 -9.44 0.08
N LYS A 32 -0.53 -9.66 -1.22
CA LYS A 32 -1.86 -9.49 -1.82
C LYS A 32 -2.77 -10.62 -1.33
N GLN A 33 -3.87 -10.25 -0.68
CA GLN A 33 -4.84 -11.19 -0.10
C GLN A 33 -6.05 -11.41 -1.00
N LYS A 34 -6.51 -10.33 -1.65
CA LYS A 34 -7.66 -10.38 -2.55
C LYS A 34 -7.55 -9.26 -3.57
N GLU A 35 -7.98 -9.54 -4.79
CA GLU A 35 -8.18 -8.54 -5.81
C GLU A 35 -9.54 -8.69 -6.50
N SER A 36 -10.02 -7.58 -7.05
CA SER A 36 -11.24 -7.43 -7.81
C SER A 36 -11.03 -6.28 -8.79
N LYS A 37 -11.97 -6.08 -9.72
CA LYS A 37 -11.80 -5.08 -10.80
C LYS A 37 -11.39 -3.67 -10.33
N THR A 38 -11.89 -3.24 -9.17
CA THR A 38 -11.64 -1.89 -8.65
C THR A 38 -11.09 -1.89 -7.22
N GLN A 39 -10.76 -3.07 -6.67
CA GLN A 39 -10.40 -3.20 -5.25
C GLN A 39 -9.29 -4.22 -5.01
N TRP A 40 -8.36 -3.85 -4.15
CA TRP A 40 -7.28 -4.73 -3.71
C TRP A 40 -7.13 -4.70 -2.20
N LYS A 41 -6.80 -5.86 -1.63
CA LYS A 41 -6.53 -6.03 -0.21
C LYS A 41 -5.14 -6.60 -0.05
N TYR A 42 -4.33 -5.90 0.71
CA TYR A 42 -2.99 -6.33 1.10
C TYR A 42 -2.92 -6.49 2.61
N GLU A 43 -2.08 -7.41 3.04
CA GLU A 43 -1.70 -7.57 4.44
C GLU A 43 -0.21 -7.22 4.58
N LEU A 44 0.07 -6.32 5.52
CA LEU A 44 1.39 -5.82 5.83
C LEU A 44 1.79 -6.32 7.22
N GLN A 45 2.88 -7.06 7.28
CA GLN A 45 3.40 -7.59 8.53
C GLN A 45 4.06 -6.45 9.32
N LEU A 46 3.69 -6.34 10.60
CA LEU A 46 4.32 -5.39 11.52
C LEU A 46 5.61 -6.00 12.08
N MET A 47 6.68 -5.22 12.05
CA MET A 47 7.92 -5.49 12.75
C MET A 47 7.72 -5.31 14.27
N SER A 48 8.57 -5.93 15.08
CA SER A 48 8.40 -6.00 16.54
C SER A 48 8.31 -4.64 17.23
N ASP A 49 9.03 -3.65 16.69
CA ASP A 49 9.12 -2.26 17.13
C ASP A 49 7.93 -1.38 16.71
N GLU A 50 7.13 -1.84 15.74
CA GLU A 50 5.98 -1.14 15.16
C GLU A 50 4.66 -1.46 15.87
N LYS A 51 4.68 -2.33 16.88
CA LYS A 51 3.50 -2.68 17.69
C LYS A 51 3.06 -1.58 18.65
N LYS A 52 3.68 -0.39 18.58
CA LYS A 52 3.37 0.77 19.41
C LYS A 52 2.07 1.45 18.95
N PRO A 53 1.23 1.95 19.86
CA PRO A 53 -0.08 2.51 19.52
C PRO A 53 -0.01 3.71 18.56
N ALA A 54 1.03 4.55 18.68
CA ALA A 54 1.25 5.74 17.86
C ALA A 54 1.85 5.44 16.47
N PHE A 55 2.20 4.19 16.18
CA PHE A 55 2.82 3.83 14.92
C PHE A 55 1.77 3.83 13.79
N SER A 56 2.14 4.40 12.63
CA SER A 56 1.24 4.63 11.51
C SER A 56 1.93 4.38 10.18
N ARG A 57 1.21 3.76 9.24
CA ARG A 57 1.70 3.41 7.90
C ARG A 57 1.05 4.28 6.80
N HIS A 58 0.81 5.56 7.12
CA HIS A 58 0.16 6.50 6.19
C HIS A 58 1.03 6.76 4.95
N LEU A 59 2.35 6.66 5.08
CA LEU A 59 3.27 6.81 3.95
C LEU A 59 3.05 5.68 2.95
N GLU A 60 2.99 4.45 3.42
CA GLU A 60 2.81 3.23 2.64
C GLU A 60 1.42 3.18 2.00
N ALA A 61 0.37 3.52 2.75
CA ALA A 61 -0.98 3.65 2.20
C ALA A 61 -0.99 4.71 1.06
N GLY A 62 -0.40 5.88 1.31
CA GLY A 62 -0.31 6.93 0.29
C GLY A 62 0.54 6.51 -0.92
N PHE A 63 1.60 5.73 -0.71
CA PHE A 63 2.41 5.20 -1.79
C PHE A 63 1.60 4.24 -2.66
N LEU A 64 0.90 3.28 -2.06
CA LEU A 64 0.03 2.34 -2.78
C LEU A 64 -1.03 3.10 -3.57
N ALA A 65 -1.76 4.02 -2.95
CA ALA A 65 -2.73 4.83 -3.69
C ALA A 65 -2.08 5.54 -4.90
N GLY A 66 -0.89 6.12 -4.74
CA GLY A 66 -0.18 6.76 -5.85
C GLY A 66 0.26 5.79 -6.96
N GLN A 67 0.69 4.57 -6.61
CA GLN A 67 1.04 3.54 -7.59
C GLN A 67 -0.19 3.12 -8.40
N PHE A 68 -1.31 2.88 -7.73
CA PHE A 68 -2.56 2.51 -8.40
C PHE A 68 -3.07 3.66 -9.30
N GLU A 69 -2.92 4.92 -8.90
CA GLU A 69 -3.24 6.05 -9.79
C GLU A 69 -2.40 6.05 -11.07
N LEU A 70 -1.10 5.75 -10.97
CA LEU A 70 -0.19 5.74 -12.11
C LEU A 70 -0.43 4.54 -13.03
N LEU A 71 -0.63 3.35 -12.46
CA LEU A 71 -0.79 2.10 -13.20
C LEU A 71 -2.17 2.00 -13.89
N TYR A 72 -3.22 2.48 -13.24
CA TYR A 72 -4.59 2.38 -13.75
C TYR A 72 -5.11 3.67 -14.38
N GLY A 73 -4.42 4.81 -14.23
CA GLY A 73 -4.82 6.08 -14.85
C GLY A 73 -6.14 6.67 -14.32
N THR A 74 -6.56 6.28 -13.12
CA THR A 74 -7.78 6.73 -12.44
C THR A 74 -7.46 7.14 -11.00
N VAL A 75 -8.41 7.77 -10.30
CA VAL A 75 -8.24 8.14 -8.89
C VAL A 75 -8.17 6.87 -8.05
N ALA A 76 -7.24 6.83 -7.09
CA ALA A 76 -7.12 5.74 -6.14
C ALA A 76 -6.99 6.24 -4.69
N GLU A 77 -7.56 5.47 -3.78
CA GLU A 77 -7.53 5.69 -2.34
C GLU A 77 -7.08 4.42 -1.62
N ALA A 78 -6.29 4.58 -0.56
CA ALA A 78 -5.84 3.48 0.28
C ALA A 78 -6.21 3.75 1.73
N THR A 79 -6.91 2.81 2.35
CA THR A 79 -7.33 2.86 3.76
C THR A 79 -6.62 1.78 4.56
N MET A 80 -6.42 2.03 5.86
CA MET A 80 -5.73 1.14 6.77
C MET A 80 -6.68 0.61 7.85
N GLU A 81 -6.56 -0.67 8.13
CA GLU A 81 -7.25 -1.35 9.23
C GLU A 81 -6.20 -2.07 10.10
N LYS A 82 -6.03 -1.62 11.35
CA LYS A 82 -5.10 -2.25 12.31
C LYS A 82 -5.63 -3.63 12.73
N LYS A 83 -4.78 -4.65 12.67
CA LYS A 83 -5.02 -6.00 13.21
C LYS A 83 -4.04 -6.29 14.36
N ARG A 84 -4.28 -7.39 15.08
CA ARG A 84 -3.46 -7.80 16.23
C ARG A 84 -1.97 -8.00 15.88
N ASN A 85 -1.68 -8.50 14.67
CA ASN A 85 -0.33 -8.87 14.23
C ASN A 85 0.09 -8.21 12.89
N GLY A 86 -0.66 -7.21 12.42
CA GLY A 86 -0.44 -6.65 11.09
C GLY A 86 -1.36 -5.48 10.78
N ILE A 87 -1.22 -4.91 9.60
CA ILE A 87 -2.12 -3.89 9.06
C ILE A 87 -2.70 -4.42 7.75
N LYS A 88 -4.02 -4.30 7.61
CA LYS A 88 -4.68 -4.51 6.32
C LYS A 88 -4.78 -3.19 5.58
N LEU A 89 -4.36 -3.21 4.33
CA LEU A 89 -4.44 -2.08 3.41
C LEU A 89 -5.50 -2.41 2.37
N HIS A 90 -6.51 -1.56 2.27
CA HIS A 90 -7.58 -1.70 1.28
C HIS A 90 -7.45 -0.55 0.28
N ILE A 91 -7.24 -0.91 -0.99
CA ILE A 91 -7.12 0.03 -2.09
C ILE A 91 -8.42 -0.03 -2.89
N HIS A 92 -8.95 1.13 -3.23
CA HIS A 92 -10.08 1.32 -4.12
C HIS A 92 -9.67 2.28 -5.23
N ILE A 93 -10.03 1.95 -6.47
CA ILE A 93 -9.93 2.86 -7.61
C ILE A 93 -11.32 3.22 -8.11
N ASP A 94 -11.46 4.43 -8.66
CA ASP A 94 -12.72 4.82 -9.28
C ASP A 94 -12.97 3.99 -10.55
N PRO A 95 -14.21 3.51 -10.74
CA PRO A 95 -14.57 2.75 -11.94
C PRO A 95 -14.40 3.62 -13.19
N PHE A 96 -13.91 2.99 -14.25
CA PHE A 96 -13.74 3.56 -15.59
C PHE A 96 -15.09 3.82 -16.28
#